data_AF-A0A447I7W7-F1
#
_entry.id   AF-A0A447I7W7-F1
#
_cell.length_a   1.000
_cell.length_b   1.000
_cell.length_c   1.000
_cell.angle_alpha   90.00
_cell.angle_beta   90.00
_cell.angle_gamma   90.00
#
_symmetry.space_group_name_H-M   'P 1'
#
loop_
_entity.id
_entity.type
_entity.pdbx_description
1 polymer ?
#
loop_
_entity_poly.entity_id
_entity_poly.type
_entity_poly.pdbx_seq_one_letter_code
_entity_poly.pdbx_strand_id
1 'polypeptide(L)'
;MRIGTALALSALMVLPVHAAPTTSTGRISVTQVMEMVDLARTDAKARNTIIAYLAGIGETAGMMVSEAVARGARPVNCTKSFNLSEDVAVAALKAGAPDGANWNETPATPLILADLFARAGCN
;
A
#
# COMPACT_ATOMS: atom_id res chain seq x y z
N MET A 1 58.17 25.17 10.52
CA MET A 1 57.57 23.82 10.66
C MET A 1 56.06 23.99 10.56
N ARG A 2 55.47 23.73 9.39
CA ARG A 2 54.03 23.92 9.13
C ARG A 2 53.36 22.54 9.10
N ILE A 3 52.56 22.24 10.12
CA ILE A 3 51.77 21.01 10.20
C ILE A 3 50.47 21.28 9.43
N GLY A 4 50.36 20.74 8.23
CA GLY A 4 49.13 20.78 7.45
C GLY A 4 48.16 19.73 7.97
N THR A 5 47.06 20.17 8.58
CA THR A 5 45.94 19.32 8.97
C THR A 5 45.16 18.91 7.71
N ALA A 6 45.28 17.65 7.32
CA ALA A 6 44.47 17.07 6.25
C ALA A 6 43.04 16.83 6.78
N LEU A 7 42.06 17.58 6.27
CA LEU A 7 40.64 17.24 6.44
C LEU A 7 40.33 15.99 5.60
N ALA A 8 40.13 14.85 6.27
CA ALA A 8 39.54 13.67 5.63
C ALA A 8 38.04 13.92 5.41
N LEU A 9 37.66 14.13 4.15
CA LEU A 9 36.27 14.26 3.73
C LEU A 9 35.66 12.86 3.63
N SER A 10 35.02 12.38 4.71
CA SER A 10 34.28 11.11 4.70
C SER A 10 33.05 11.24 3.79
N ALA A 11 33.14 10.70 2.58
CA ALA A 11 32.01 10.60 1.66
C ALA A 11 30.95 9.64 2.24
N LEU A 12 29.82 10.17 2.71
CA LEU A 12 28.64 9.35 3.01
C LEU A 12 28.13 8.76 1.68
N MET A 13 28.37 7.46 1.47
CA MET A 13 27.72 6.72 0.39
C MET A 13 26.25 6.54 0.77
N VAL A 14 25.38 7.38 0.20
CA VAL A 14 23.93 7.16 0.27
C VAL A 14 23.60 6.05 -0.74
N LEU A 15 23.41 4.82 -0.25
CA LEU A 15 22.93 3.73 -1.09
C LEU A 15 21.47 4.02 -1.47
N PRO A 16 21.09 3.86 -2.76
CA PRO A 16 19.69 3.98 -3.15
C PRO A 16 18.88 2.86 -2.49
N VAL A 17 17.97 3.24 -1.58
CA VAL A 17 16.84 2.38 -1.19
C VAL A 17 16.00 2.19 -2.43
N HIS A 18 16.09 0.99 -3.01
CA HIS A 18 15.19 0.56 -4.07
C HIS A 18 13.89 0.16 -3.39
N ALA A 19 12.80 0.87 -3.68
CA ALA A 19 11.48 0.43 -3.26
C ALA A 19 11.23 -0.99 -3.81
N ALA A 20 10.54 -1.84 -3.04
CA ALA A 20 10.11 -3.14 -3.54
C ALA A 20 9.49 -3.03 -4.94
N PRO A 21 9.78 -4.00 -5.82
CA PRO A 21 9.30 -3.95 -7.19
C PRO A 21 7.78 -4.01 -7.24
N THR A 22 7.21 -3.22 -8.15
CA THR A 22 5.87 -3.46 -8.66
C THR A 22 5.83 -4.80 -9.40
N THR A 23 4.64 -5.36 -9.56
CA THR A 23 4.43 -6.53 -10.42
C THR A 23 4.92 -6.24 -11.84
N SER A 24 5.19 -7.28 -12.62
CA SER A 24 5.55 -7.20 -14.04
C SER A 24 4.55 -6.41 -14.92
N THR A 25 3.32 -6.21 -14.46
CA THR A 25 2.27 -5.40 -15.13
C THR A 25 2.18 -3.96 -14.61
N GLY A 26 3.10 -3.54 -13.74
CA GLY A 26 3.14 -2.18 -13.19
C GLY A 26 2.19 -1.94 -12.00
N ARG A 27 1.54 -2.98 -11.47
CA ARG A 27 0.66 -2.89 -10.30
C ARG A 27 1.47 -2.95 -9.01
N ILE A 28 1.02 -2.26 -7.96
CA ILE A 28 1.62 -2.36 -6.62
C ILE A 28 1.43 -3.79 -6.09
N SER A 29 2.55 -4.44 -5.75
CA SER A 29 2.59 -5.82 -5.30
C SER A 29 2.28 -5.96 -3.80
N VAL A 30 1.92 -7.17 -3.35
CA VAL A 30 1.77 -7.45 -1.91
C VAL A 30 3.07 -7.17 -1.17
N THR A 31 4.22 -7.62 -1.72
CA THR A 31 5.54 -7.36 -1.14
C THR A 31 5.78 -5.87 -0.93
N GLN A 32 5.45 -5.04 -1.93
CA GLN A 32 5.65 -3.60 -1.84
C GLN A 32 4.80 -2.95 -0.75
N VAL A 33 3.54 -3.36 -0.58
CA VAL A 33 2.69 -2.83 0.51
C VAL A 33 3.22 -3.27 1.88
N MET A 34 3.62 -4.53 2.02
CA MET A 34 4.16 -5.06 3.27
C MET A 34 5.46 -4.35 3.68
N GLU A 35 6.34 -4.06 2.72
CA GLU A 35 7.57 -3.28 2.95
C GLU A 35 7.26 -1.84 3.35
N MET A 36 6.32 -1.17 2.65
CA MET A 36 5.92 0.20 3.01
C MET A 36 5.36 0.29 4.43
N VAL A 37 4.54 -0.69 4.84
CA VAL A 37 4.01 -0.76 6.22
C VAL A 37 5.12 -1.01 7.23
N ASP A 38 6.10 -1.86 6.92
CA ASP A 38 7.21 -2.12 7.84
C ASP A 38 8.07 -0.86 8.04
N LEU A 39 8.42 -0.19 6.94
CA LEU A 39 9.20 1.04 6.93
C LEU A 39 8.46 2.24 7.52
N ALA A 40 7.13 2.28 7.48
CA ALA A 40 6.32 3.40 7.99
C ALA A 40 6.57 3.73 9.48
N ARG A 41 7.04 2.75 10.25
CA ARG A 41 7.42 2.93 11.66
C ARG A 41 8.64 3.84 11.85
N THR A 42 9.57 3.83 10.90
CA THR A 42 10.87 4.51 11.01
C THR A 42 11.11 5.56 9.92
N ASP A 43 10.34 5.52 8.83
CA ASP A 43 10.47 6.43 7.69
C ASP A 43 9.15 7.19 7.45
N ALA A 44 9.20 8.51 7.62
CA ALA A 44 8.06 9.40 7.38
C ALA A 44 7.61 9.40 5.90
N LYS A 45 8.53 9.18 4.95
CA LYS A 45 8.19 9.06 3.54
C LYS A 45 7.42 7.77 3.28
N ALA A 46 7.88 6.65 3.82
CA ALA A 46 7.16 5.37 3.72
C ALA A 46 5.76 5.48 4.34
N ARG A 47 5.66 6.08 5.53
CA ARG A 47 4.38 6.35 6.20
C ARG A 47 3.42 7.19 5.36
N ASN A 48 3.90 8.31 4.82
CA ASN A 48 3.05 9.15 3.97
C ASN A 48 2.67 8.44 2.66
N THR A 49 3.55 7.58 2.13
CA THR A 49 3.28 6.80 0.91
C THR A 49 2.18 5.77 1.15
N ILE A 50 2.24 5.00 2.25
CA ILE A 50 1.19 4.02 2.56
C ILE A 50 -0.14 4.70 2.89
N ILE A 51 -0.13 5.81 3.62
CA ILE A 51 -1.35 6.61 3.88
C ILE A 51 -1.98 7.06 2.56
N ALA A 52 -1.19 7.63 1.64
CA ALA A 52 -1.71 8.09 0.35
C ALA A 52 -2.25 6.93 -0.51
N TYR A 53 -1.55 5.79 -0.52
CA TYR A 53 -2.01 4.60 -1.23
C TYR A 53 -3.36 4.09 -0.70
N LEU A 54 -3.51 3.97 0.63
CA LEU A 54 -4.74 3.51 1.25
C LEU A 54 -5.88 4.53 1.10
N ALA A 55 -5.60 5.83 1.22
CA ALA A 55 -6.59 6.88 0.97
C ALA A 55 -7.14 6.81 -0.46
N GLY A 56 -6.27 6.67 -1.46
CA GLY A 56 -6.66 6.53 -2.86
C GLY A 56 -7.53 5.29 -3.11
N ILE A 57 -7.27 4.17 -2.43
CA ILE A 57 -8.13 2.98 -2.49
C ILE A 57 -9.51 3.27 -1.90
N GLY A 58 -9.57 3.85 -0.69
CA GLY A 58 -10.82 4.13 0.00
C GLY A 58 -11.73 5.09 -0.77
N GLU A 59 -11.17 6.19 -1.28
CA GLU A 59 -11.90 7.16 -2.11
C GLU A 59 -12.42 6.51 -3.40
N THR A 60 -11.57 5.74 -4.09
CA THR A 60 -11.96 5.06 -5.33
C THR A 60 -13.04 4.01 -5.08
N ALA A 61 -12.97 3.25 -3.97
CA ALA A 61 -14.00 2.29 -3.60
C ALA A 61 -15.37 2.96 -3.40
N GLY A 62 -15.39 4.09 -2.68
CA GLY A 62 -16.60 4.91 -2.50
C GLY A 62 -17.17 5.42 -3.83
N MET A 63 -16.30 5.91 -4.71
CA MET A 63 -16.69 6.35 -6.06
C MET A 63 -17.24 5.21 -6.90
N MET A 64 -16.61 4.03 -6.88
CA MET A 64 -17.07 2.86 -7.64
C MET A 64 -18.49 2.44 -7.24
N VAL A 65 -18.78 2.40 -5.94
CA VAL A 65 -20.14 2.10 -5.45
C VAL A 65 -21.13 3.17 -5.87
N SER A 66 -20.77 4.44 -5.69
CA SER A 66 -21.64 5.56 -6.06
C SER A 66 -21.95 5.59 -7.56
N GLU A 67 -20.94 5.37 -8.40
CA GLU A 67 -21.05 5.36 -9.85
C GLU A 67 -21.83 4.13 -10.35
N ALA A 68 -21.64 2.96 -9.74
CA ALA A 68 -22.41 1.77 -10.08
C ALA A 68 -23.92 2.01 -9.86
N VAL A 69 -24.29 2.60 -8.71
CA VAL A 69 -25.67 2.97 -8.41
C VAL A 69 -26.20 4.02 -9.40
N ALA A 70 -25.40 5.05 -9.70
CA ALA A 70 -25.77 6.09 -10.68
C ALA A 70 -26.01 5.51 -12.09
N ARG A 71 -25.31 4.44 -12.46
CA ARG A 71 -25.47 3.72 -13.74
C ARG A 71 -26.58 2.66 -13.73
N GLY A 72 -27.38 2.59 -12.66
CA GLY A 72 -28.53 1.67 -12.58
C GLY A 72 -28.16 0.24 -12.21
N ALA A 73 -26.96 0.00 -11.67
CA ALA A 73 -26.73 -1.25 -10.94
C ALA A 73 -27.75 -1.35 -9.80
N ARG A 74 -28.13 -2.57 -9.42
CA ARG A 74 -28.91 -2.77 -8.19
C ARG A 74 -28.20 -2.03 -7.05
N PRO A 75 -28.93 -1.38 -6.13
CA PRO A 75 -28.30 -0.62 -5.07
C PRO A 75 -27.29 -1.50 -4.36
N VAL A 76 -26.00 -1.19 -4.52
CA VAL A 76 -24.95 -1.86 -3.76
C VAL A 76 -25.12 -1.35 -2.34
N ASN A 77 -25.71 -2.18 -1.48
CA ASN A 77 -26.03 -1.77 -0.13
C ASN A 77 -24.88 -2.16 0.79
N CYS A 78 -24.05 -1.19 1.15
CA CYS A 78 -23.00 -1.40 2.14
C CYS A 78 -23.53 -0.97 3.52
N THR A 79 -23.46 -1.88 4.49
CA THR A 79 -23.98 -1.67 5.85
C THR A 79 -23.02 -0.90 6.77
N LYS A 80 -21.76 -0.75 6.36
CA LYS A 80 -20.70 -0.07 7.13
C LYS A 80 -19.84 0.80 6.23
N SER A 81 -19.14 1.76 6.84
CA SER A 81 -18.17 2.61 6.16
C SER A 81 -16.93 1.84 5.71
N PHE A 82 -16.26 2.35 4.67
CA PHE A 82 -15.00 1.83 4.15
C PHE A 82 -13.80 2.27 5.00
N ASN A 83 -13.71 1.77 6.23
CA ASN A 83 -12.54 2.01 7.06
C ASN A 83 -11.34 1.19 6.56
N LEU A 84 -10.22 1.86 6.33
CA LEU A 84 -8.98 1.28 5.84
C LEU A 84 -7.78 1.86 6.58
N SER A 85 -7.13 1.02 7.40
CA SER A 85 -5.87 1.32 8.09
C SER A 85 -4.76 0.39 7.60
N GLU A 86 -3.52 0.65 8.02
CA GLU A 86 -2.37 -0.22 7.72
C GLU A 86 -2.59 -1.66 8.18
N ASP A 87 -3.01 -1.85 9.44
CA ASP A 87 -3.27 -3.18 10.01
C ASP A 87 -4.36 -3.93 9.26
N VAL A 88 -5.41 -3.20 8.87
CA VAL A 88 -6.53 -3.74 8.09
C VAL A 88 -6.05 -4.17 6.70
N ALA A 89 -5.23 -3.36 6.03
CA ALA A 89 -4.64 -3.72 4.75
C ALA A 89 -3.73 -4.94 4.86
N VAL A 90 -2.87 -5.00 5.89
CA VAL A 90 -2.01 -6.18 6.12
C VAL A 90 -2.83 -7.44 6.35
N ALA A 91 -3.91 -7.36 7.14
CA ALA A 91 -4.80 -8.49 7.35
C ALA A 91 -5.47 -8.95 6.04
N ALA A 92 -5.95 -7.99 5.23
CA ALA A 92 -6.53 -8.26 3.92
C ALA A 92 -5.57 -9.01 2.99
N LEU A 93 -4.32 -8.54 2.93
CA LEU A 93 -3.28 -9.12 2.07
C LEU A 93 -2.91 -10.54 2.51
N LYS A 94 -2.73 -10.77 3.82
CA LYS A 94 -2.44 -12.11 4.35
C LYS A 94 -3.59 -13.09 4.13
N ALA A 95 -4.84 -12.63 4.23
CA ALA A 95 -6.01 -13.46 3.97
C ALA A 95 -6.18 -13.76 2.46
N GLY A 96 -5.98 -12.76 1.60
CA GLY A 96 -6.14 -12.87 0.16
C GLY A 96 -4.98 -13.54 -0.58
N ALA A 97 -3.78 -13.54 0.01
CA ALA A 97 -2.59 -14.19 -0.49
C ALA A 97 -1.86 -14.92 0.65
N PRO A 98 -2.37 -16.08 1.12
CA PRO A 98 -1.79 -16.80 2.26
C PRO A 98 -0.41 -17.41 1.95
N ASP A 99 -0.10 -17.67 0.68
CA ASP A 99 1.21 -18.14 0.24
C ASP A 99 2.11 -16.94 -0.13
N GLY A 100 3.15 -16.73 0.69
CA GLY A 100 4.12 -15.65 0.53
C GLY A 100 5.02 -15.77 -0.70
N ALA A 101 5.10 -16.94 -1.33
CA ALA A 101 6.06 -17.21 -2.40
C ALA A 101 5.90 -16.29 -3.62
N ASN A 102 4.69 -15.81 -3.88
CA ASN A 102 4.35 -15.01 -5.08
C ASN A 102 3.92 -13.58 -4.76
N TRP A 103 4.18 -13.08 -3.55
CA TRP A 103 3.75 -11.74 -3.12
C TRP A 103 4.30 -10.61 -3.98
N ASN A 104 5.46 -10.81 -4.62
CA ASN A 104 6.09 -9.83 -5.52
C ASN A 104 5.31 -9.64 -6.84
N GLU A 105 4.59 -10.68 -7.31
CA GLU A 105 3.76 -10.60 -8.52
C GLU A 105 2.25 -10.55 -8.23
N THR A 106 1.87 -10.69 -6.96
CA THR A 106 0.45 -10.61 -6.56
C THR A 106 0.05 -9.15 -6.40
N PRO A 107 -0.97 -8.65 -7.12
CA PRO A 107 -1.42 -7.27 -6.98
C PRO A 107 -2.16 -7.04 -5.66
N ALA A 108 -1.74 -6.04 -4.87
CA ALA A 108 -2.28 -5.78 -3.54
C ALA A 108 -3.69 -5.16 -3.56
N THR A 109 -3.93 -4.17 -4.44
CA THR A 109 -5.17 -3.38 -4.44
C THR A 109 -6.45 -4.22 -4.58
N PRO A 110 -6.55 -5.22 -5.47
CA PRO A 110 -7.74 -6.05 -5.57
C PRO A 110 -8.05 -6.84 -4.29
N LEU A 111 -7.02 -7.33 -3.60
CA LEU A 111 -7.20 -8.08 -2.36
C LEU A 111 -7.75 -7.16 -1.26
N ILE A 112 -7.20 -5.95 -1.15
CA ILE A 112 -7.67 -4.92 -0.21
C ILE A 112 -9.11 -4.52 -0.52
N LEU A 113 -9.46 -4.29 -1.78
CA LEU A 113 -10.83 -3.93 -2.18
C LEU A 113 -11.84 -5.04 -1.91
N ALA A 114 -11.49 -6.30 -2.23
CA ALA A 114 -12.37 -7.44 -1.99
C ALA A 114 -12.71 -7.58 -0.50
N ASP A 115 -11.70 -7.50 0.35
CA ASP A 115 -11.86 -7.55 1.80
C ASP A 115 -12.58 -6.30 2.36
N LEU A 116 -12.32 -5.11 1.83
CA LEU A 116 -13.02 -3.88 2.19
C LEU A 116 -14.53 -3.98 1.92
N PHE A 117 -14.93 -4.43 0.73
CA PHE A 117 -16.34 -4.61 0.38
C PHE A 117 -16.99 -5.73 1.20
N ALA A 118 -16.28 -6.83 1.45
CA ALA A 118 -16.76 -7.92 2.29
C ALA A 118 -17.04 -7.44 3.72
N ARG A 119 -16.12 -6.69 4.34
CA ARG A 119 -16.30 -6.13 5.69
C ARG A 119 -17.42 -5.10 5.76
N ALA A 120 -17.58 -4.30 4.70
CA ALA A 120 -18.65 -3.35 4.59
C ALA A 120 -20.02 -4.02 4.38
N GLY A 121 -20.04 -5.32 4.10
CA GLY A 121 -21.26 -6.09 3.85
C GLY A 121 -21.97 -5.65 2.58
N CYS A 122 -21.22 -5.18 1.58
CA CYS A 122 -21.79 -4.77 0.29
C CYS A 122 -22.35 -6.01 -0.44
N ASN A 123 -23.61 -5.92 -0.88
CA ASN A 123 -24.33 -6.96 -1.62
C ASN A 123 -25.16 -6.41 -2.78
#